data_AF-A0A9E2Q4K4-F1
#
_entry.id   AF-A0A9E2Q4K4-F1
#
_cell.length_a   1.000
_cell.length_b   1.000
_cell.length_c   1.000
_cell.angle_alpha   90.00
_cell.angle_beta   90.00
_cell.angle_gamma   90.00
#
_symmetry.space_group_name_H-M   'P 1'
#
loop_
_entity.id
_entity.type
_entity.pdbx_description
1 polymer ?
#
loop_
_entity_poly.entity_id
_entity_poly.type
_entity_poly.pdbx_seq_one_letter_code
_entity_poly.pdbx_strand_id
1 'polypeptide(L)'
;DPSIVSPSFKQLQQIRGFYSFPDTLSVDRYDVEDESRDTVVAVRELDLSGLSSSQQNWVNETTVYTHGFGLVAAYGNTVTTRGAPAFWEGGIPSTGSMGEYEPRVYFGQSSPTYSIVGGAEGTTGWELDYPTDSNDGAANTRFPTQTVSAGPSIGSLWNKLLYAIKFGDEQILFSDRVTSDSQILYDRDPAARVQKVAPYLTLDGRVYPAVVDGRIKWIVDGYTTTDQYPYSASESLDSATTDSLTQTSDTVSALQPQTVNYIRNSVKATVDAYDGSVDLYTWDTEDPILKAWSATFPGSIKPMSEISSDLMSHLRYPEDLFKVQRTLLSKYHVQDAAQFFSGNDFWQLPNDPTVTTTEVAQPPYYLTLRMPTQDSATFSLMSTFIPSGDTAREVLTGYVAVDADAGSTAGVKSEDYGKIRLLELPRDSTVPGPGQASANFINDSTISQQLNLLEQASSTVRRGNLLTLPVGGGLLYVQPVYVQASSGTTFPSLQRVLVSFGDETGFAATLSEALDQVFQGDSGAETGDTDNVPTVTPSPEATATPTPTPTGTATATPAPSATSTDSVAQAKADLAAALADANQAIQDGQAALADNDFAAYGEAQTRLDDAIQRATEAQDRLG
;
A
#
# COMPACT_ATOMS: atom_id res chain seq x y z
N ASP A 1 0.17 -1.61 -5.32
CA ASP A 1 0.26 -0.21 -4.88
C ASP A 1 -0.04 -0.07 -3.38
N PRO A 2 0.95 0.32 -2.54
CA PRO A 2 0.78 0.49 -1.09
C PRO A 2 -0.13 1.67 -0.70
N SER A 3 -0.38 2.64 -1.59
CA SER A 3 -1.31 3.77 -1.36
C SER A 3 -2.77 3.43 -1.66
N ILE A 4 -3.03 2.32 -2.37
CA ILE A 4 -4.39 1.87 -2.70
C ILE A 4 -4.85 0.72 -1.82
N VAL A 5 -3.99 -0.25 -1.46
CA VAL A 5 -4.46 -1.51 -0.85
C VAL A 5 -4.75 -1.42 0.66
N SER A 6 -4.54 -0.28 1.32
CA SER A 6 -4.85 -0.09 2.75
C SER A 6 -6.29 -0.46 3.15
N PRO A 7 -7.36 -0.05 2.44
CA PRO A 7 -8.72 -0.46 2.77
C PRO A 7 -8.95 -1.97 2.64
N SER A 8 -8.15 -2.67 1.81
CA SER A 8 -8.18 -4.13 1.69
C SER A 8 -7.44 -4.81 2.86
N PHE A 9 -6.35 -4.22 3.36
CA PHE A 9 -5.75 -4.61 4.65
C PHE A 9 -6.77 -4.41 5.78
N LYS A 10 -7.44 -3.24 5.86
CA LYS A 10 -8.51 -3.00 6.85
C LYS A 10 -9.62 -4.06 6.72
N GLN A 11 -10.24 -4.22 5.55
CA GLN A 11 -11.36 -5.14 5.39
C GLN A 11 -11.02 -6.62 5.68
N LEU A 12 -9.80 -7.08 5.39
CA LEU A 12 -9.42 -8.49 5.49
C LEU A 12 -8.66 -8.83 6.78
N GLN A 13 -7.95 -7.87 7.38
CA GLN A 13 -7.00 -8.10 8.47
C GLN A 13 -7.26 -7.25 9.72
N GLN A 14 -8.21 -6.31 9.72
CA GLN A 14 -8.60 -5.52 10.91
C GLN A 14 -9.16 -6.41 12.03
N ILE A 15 -10.00 -7.38 11.66
CA ILE A 15 -10.75 -8.31 12.53
C ILE A 15 -11.77 -7.65 13.48
N ARG A 16 -11.50 -6.47 14.06
CA ARG A 16 -12.44 -5.70 14.91
C ARG A 16 -12.33 -4.20 14.71
N GLY A 17 -13.46 -3.50 14.83
CA GLY A 17 -13.59 -2.06 14.55
C GLY A 17 -12.58 -1.16 15.26
N PHE A 18 -12.10 -1.55 16.45
CA PHE A 18 -11.14 -0.78 17.25
C PHE A 18 -9.68 -0.89 16.78
N TYR A 19 -9.40 -1.64 15.72
CA TYR A 19 -8.13 -1.64 15.02
C TYR A 19 -8.24 -0.96 13.64
N SER A 20 -7.12 -0.52 13.08
CA SER A 20 -7.01 -0.05 11.69
C SER A 20 -5.59 -0.26 11.17
N PHE A 21 -5.38 0.07 9.90
CA PHE A 21 -4.07 0.24 9.28
C PHE A 21 -3.92 1.72 8.88
N PRO A 22 -2.67 2.21 8.70
CA PRO A 22 -2.41 3.52 8.12
C PRO A 22 -2.99 3.63 6.70
N ASP A 23 -3.30 4.85 6.27
CA ASP A 23 -3.83 5.15 4.93
C ASP A 23 -2.90 4.67 3.81
N THR A 24 -1.59 4.75 4.06
CA THR A 24 -0.52 4.37 3.14
C THR A 24 0.36 3.31 3.82
N LEU A 25 0.57 2.19 3.15
CA LEU A 25 1.36 1.08 3.70
C LEU A 25 2.86 1.23 3.38
N SER A 26 3.71 0.48 4.09
CA SER A 26 5.15 0.44 3.81
C SER A 26 5.51 -0.68 2.82
N VAL A 27 6.52 -0.44 1.99
CA VAL A 27 7.19 -1.49 1.19
C VAL A 27 8.48 -1.90 1.89
N ASP A 28 8.77 -3.19 1.94
CA ASP A 28 9.97 -3.75 2.57
C ASP A 28 10.36 -5.09 1.89
N ARG A 29 11.42 -5.76 2.35
CA ARG A 29 11.84 -7.09 1.91
C ARG A 29 11.81 -8.08 3.07
N TYR A 30 11.41 -9.30 2.79
CA TYR A 30 11.57 -10.43 3.71
C TYR A 30 12.04 -11.66 2.92
N ASP A 31 12.87 -12.49 3.53
CA ASP A 31 13.15 -13.82 3.02
C ASP A 31 11.96 -14.73 3.35
N VAL A 32 11.17 -15.08 2.34
CA VAL A 32 9.96 -15.89 2.45
C VAL A 32 10.16 -17.14 1.58
N GLU A 33 10.10 -18.32 2.20
CA GLU A 33 10.37 -19.61 1.53
C GLU A 33 11.77 -19.68 0.89
N ASP A 34 12.78 -19.19 1.62
CA ASP A 34 14.20 -19.07 1.19
C ASP A 34 14.45 -18.14 -0.02
N GLU A 35 13.45 -17.35 -0.44
CA GLU A 35 13.58 -16.32 -1.48
C GLU A 35 13.29 -14.91 -0.94
N SER A 36 14.12 -13.93 -1.32
CA SER A 36 13.89 -12.52 -0.97
C SER A 36 12.69 -11.97 -1.76
N ARG A 37 11.63 -11.56 -1.06
CA ARG A 37 10.38 -11.06 -1.64
C ARG A 37 10.11 -9.60 -1.24
N ASP A 38 9.91 -8.75 -2.24
CA ASP A 38 9.28 -7.44 -2.06
C ASP A 38 7.90 -7.64 -1.42
N THR A 39 7.64 -6.93 -0.32
CA THR A 39 6.48 -7.12 0.55
C THR A 39 5.86 -5.77 0.89
N VAL A 40 4.53 -5.72 0.96
CA VAL A 40 3.79 -4.60 1.55
C VAL A 40 3.45 -4.94 3.00
N VAL A 41 3.99 -4.17 3.94
CA VAL A 41 3.83 -4.35 5.39
C VAL A 41 3.08 -3.20 6.04
N ALA A 42 2.32 -3.52 7.09
CA ALA A 42 1.72 -2.53 7.96
C ALA A 42 1.47 -3.11 9.36
N VAL A 43 1.57 -2.24 10.37
CA VAL A 43 1.17 -2.57 11.74
C VAL A 43 -0.33 -2.33 11.90
N ARG A 44 -0.99 -3.21 12.65
CA ARG A 44 -2.38 -3.06 13.04
C ARG A 44 -2.48 -2.15 14.27
N GLU A 45 -2.81 -0.88 14.05
CA GLU A 45 -2.86 0.15 15.08
C GLU A 45 -4.27 0.35 15.65
N LEU A 46 -4.40 1.15 16.72
CA LEU A 46 -5.69 1.45 17.34
C LEU A 46 -6.52 2.44 16.52
N ASP A 47 -7.84 2.25 16.54
CA ASP A 47 -8.85 3.13 15.97
C ASP A 47 -10.05 3.24 16.94
N LEU A 48 -9.94 4.11 17.93
CA LEU A 48 -11.00 4.32 18.93
C LEU A 48 -12.32 4.86 18.31
N SER A 49 -12.29 5.34 17.06
CA SER A 49 -13.51 5.77 16.36
C SER A 49 -14.42 4.60 15.98
N GLY A 50 -13.86 3.39 15.85
CA GLY A 50 -14.61 2.15 15.58
C GLY A 50 -15.28 1.53 16.82
N LEU A 51 -15.17 2.16 17.99
CA LEU A 51 -15.95 1.80 19.19
C LEU A 51 -17.37 2.39 19.10
N SER A 52 -18.37 1.67 19.63
CA SER A 52 -19.72 2.23 19.72
C SER A 52 -19.78 3.39 20.73
N SER A 53 -20.70 4.34 20.56
CA SER A 53 -20.76 5.54 21.41
C SER A 53 -21.03 5.28 22.90
N SER A 54 -21.50 4.09 23.28
CA SER A 54 -21.59 3.67 24.69
C SER A 54 -20.28 3.08 25.24
N GLN A 55 -19.40 2.62 24.34
CA GLN A 55 -18.06 2.13 24.65
C GLN A 55 -17.00 3.23 24.58
N GLN A 56 -17.26 4.35 23.91
CA GLN A 56 -16.43 5.57 23.94
C GLN A 56 -16.57 6.25 25.30
N ASN A 57 -15.74 5.81 26.24
CA ASN A 57 -15.68 6.30 27.60
C ASN A 57 -14.26 6.16 28.15
N TRP A 58 -13.92 6.98 29.14
CA TRP A 58 -12.58 7.07 29.74
C TRP A 58 -11.95 5.70 30.02
N VAL A 59 -12.71 4.80 30.63
CA VAL A 59 -12.23 3.46 31.01
C VAL A 59 -11.74 2.71 29.79
N ASN A 60 -12.54 2.64 28.74
CA ASN A 60 -12.19 1.87 27.56
C ASN A 60 -11.03 2.51 26.79
N GLU A 61 -11.09 3.82 26.56
CA GLU A 61 -10.14 4.57 25.74
C GLU A 61 -8.75 4.70 26.39
N THR A 62 -8.67 4.70 27.72
CA THR A 62 -7.40 4.86 28.45
C THR A 62 -6.85 3.58 29.07
N THR A 63 -7.68 2.59 29.40
CA THR A 63 -7.23 1.39 30.14
C THR A 63 -7.53 0.05 29.47
N VAL A 64 -8.47 -0.04 28.52
CA VAL A 64 -8.81 -1.32 27.85
C VAL A 64 -8.15 -1.40 26.48
N TYR A 65 -8.40 -0.41 25.62
CA TYR A 65 -7.83 -0.33 24.28
C TYR A 65 -6.52 0.45 24.33
N THR A 66 -5.47 -0.17 24.88
CA THR A 66 -4.19 0.49 25.18
C THR A 66 -3.15 0.37 24.06
N HIS A 67 -3.23 -0.64 23.20
CA HIS A 67 -2.20 -0.97 22.20
C HIS A 67 -2.79 -1.51 20.87
N GLY A 68 -2.06 -1.30 19.77
CA GLY A 68 -2.24 -2.03 18.50
C GLY A 68 -1.73 -3.48 18.62
N PHE A 69 -1.97 -4.34 17.64
CA PHE A 69 -1.62 -5.76 17.75
C PHE A 69 -1.19 -6.41 16.42
N GLY A 70 0.09 -6.68 16.28
CA GLY A 70 0.69 -7.47 15.20
C GLY A 70 1.09 -6.66 13.96
N LEU A 71 2.02 -7.22 13.20
CA LEU A 71 2.38 -6.77 11.85
C LEU A 71 1.67 -7.68 10.84
N VAL A 72 1.24 -7.11 9.71
CA VAL A 72 0.57 -7.80 8.61
C VAL A 72 1.37 -7.58 7.33
N ALA A 73 1.66 -8.67 6.62
CA ALA A 73 2.51 -8.65 5.43
C ALA A 73 1.82 -9.35 4.25
N ALA A 74 1.80 -8.67 3.10
CA ALA A 74 1.35 -9.22 1.83
C ALA A 74 2.46 -9.16 0.78
N TYR A 75 2.51 -10.13 -0.11
CA TYR A 75 3.43 -10.13 -1.25
C TYR A 75 3.23 -8.87 -2.11
N GLY A 76 4.32 -8.24 -2.54
CA GLY A 76 4.28 -7.01 -3.34
C GLY A 76 3.71 -7.20 -4.75
N ASN A 77 3.77 -8.43 -5.28
CA ASN A 77 3.41 -8.79 -6.66
C ASN A 77 2.39 -9.95 -6.77
N THR A 78 1.81 -10.45 -5.66
CA THR A 78 0.82 -11.54 -5.69
C THR A 78 -0.54 -11.10 -5.15
N VAL A 79 -1.58 -11.43 -5.91
CA VAL A 79 -2.98 -11.33 -5.48
C VAL A 79 -3.62 -12.71 -5.43
N THR A 80 -4.64 -12.84 -4.60
CA THR A 80 -5.57 -14.00 -4.64
C THR A 80 -6.39 -13.99 -5.93
N THR A 81 -7.03 -15.12 -6.26
CA THR A 81 -7.99 -15.28 -7.38
C THR A 81 -9.19 -14.32 -7.38
N ARG A 82 -9.39 -13.50 -6.33
CA ARG A 82 -10.39 -12.42 -6.28
C ARG A 82 -9.78 -11.01 -6.29
N GLY A 83 -8.51 -10.87 -6.66
CA GLY A 83 -7.80 -9.59 -6.75
C GLY A 83 -7.44 -8.94 -5.40
N ALA A 84 -7.74 -9.59 -4.26
CA ALA A 84 -7.30 -9.12 -2.95
C ALA A 84 -5.82 -9.46 -2.72
N PRO A 85 -5.05 -8.65 -1.96
CA PRO A 85 -3.65 -8.96 -1.63
C PRO A 85 -3.49 -10.37 -1.03
N ALA A 86 -2.44 -11.08 -1.43
CA ALA A 86 -2.09 -12.36 -0.82
C ALA A 86 -1.19 -12.13 0.40
N PHE A 87 -1.72 -12.46 1.59
CA PHE A 87 -1.02 -12.30 2.86
C PHE A 87 -0.19 -13.55 3.19
N TRP A 88 1.07 -13.33 3.61
CA TRP A 88 1.94 -14.38 4.15
C TRP A 88 2.17 -14.26 5.66
N GLU A 89 1.85 -13.10 6.25
CA GLU A 89 1.74 -12.87 7.68
C GLU A 89 0.43 -12.10 7.96
N GLY A 90 -0.40 -12.60 8.87
CA GLY A 90 -1.67 -11.94 9.21
C GLY A 90 -2.50 -12.67 10.26
N GLY A 91 -3.76 -12.28 10.42
CA GLY A 91 -4.65 -12.80 11.46
C GLY A 91 -4.48 -12.11 12.82
N ILE A 92 -5.29 -12.54 13.80
CA ILE A 92 -5.10 -12.29 15.23
C ILE A 92 -5.51 -13.58 15.98
N PRO A 93 -4.60 -14.25 16.73
CA PRO A 93 -3.16 -14.01 16.80
C PRO A 93 -2.50 -13.95 15.41
N SER A 94 -1.41 -13.21 15.28
CA SER A 94 -0.65 -13.21 14.04
C SER A 94 -0.09 -14.60 13.75
N THR A 95 -0.17 -15.03 12.49
CA THR A 95 0.33 -16.31 11.99
C THR A 95 0.88 -16.13 10.58
N GLY A 96 1.99 -16.80 10.30
CA GLY A 96 2.65 -16.72 9.00
C GLY A 96 4.12 -17.14 9.09
N SER A 97 4.90 -16.69 8.12
CA SER A 97 6.34 -17.02 8.01
C SER A 97 7.26 -16.10 8.83
N MET A 98 6.73 -15.09 9.54
CA MET A 98 7.53 -14.11 10.29
C MET A 98 8.11 -14.65 11.61
N GLY A 99 7.69 -15.84 12.04
CA GLY A 99 8.15 -16.48 13.28
C GLY A 99 7.47 -15.93 14.55
N GLU A 100 8.03 -16.25 15.72
CA GLU A 100 7.52 -15.75 17.00
C GLU A 100 8.13 -14.38 17.34
N TYR A 101 7.26 -13.38 17.59
CA TYR A 101 7.62 -12.03 18.03
C TYR A 101 6.61 -11.50 19.05
N GLU A 102 6.94 -10.45 19.79
CA GLU A 102 5.97 -9.72 20.63
C GLU A 102 5.09 -8.82 19.76
N PRO A 103 3.77 -9.08 19.65
CA PRO A 103 2.91 -8.38 18.71
C PRO A 103 2.32 -7.07 19.25
N ARG A 104 2.37 -6.76 20.55
CA ARG A 104 1.65 -5.61 21.12
C ARG A 104 2.35 -4.28 20.84
N VAL A 105 1.59 -3.33 20.31
CA VAL A 105 2.06 -2.03 19.81
C VAL A 105 1.55 -0.92 20.73
N TYR A 106 2.28 -0.71 21.81
CA TYR A 106 2.09 0.40 22.75
C TYR A 106 2.69 1.72 22.25
N PHE A 107 3.55 1.70 21.24
CA PHE A 107 4.12 2.88 20.57
C PHE A 107 3.90 2.73 19.08
N GLY A 108 3.27 3.73 18.46
CA GLY A 108 2.71 3.66 17.11
C GLY A 108 2.10 5.00 16.69
N GLN A 109 1.94 5.18 15.39
CA GLN A 109 1.52 6.41 14.73
C GLN A 109 0.07 6.78 15.12
N SER A 110 -0.84 5.80 15.14
CA SER A 110 -2.19 5.93 15.69
C SER A 110 -2.28 5.43 17.14
N SER A 111 -2.00 6.33 18.08
CA SER A 111 -2.08 6.10 19.53
C SER A 111 -3.02 7.09 20.24
N PRO A 112 -3.78 6.67 21.27
CA PRO A 112 -4.51 7.61 22.14
C PRO A 112 -3.58 8.64 22.80
N THR A 113 -4.11 9.84 23.11
CA THR A 113 -3.39 10.94 23.78
C THR A 113 -2.60 10.49 24.99
N TYR A 114 -3.18 9.56 25.78
CA TYR A 114 -2.47 8.77 26.76
C TYR A 114 -3.21 7.44 27.01
N SER A 115 -2.51 6.47 27.60
CA SER A 115 -3.10 5.26 28.16
C SER A 115 -2.48 4.94 29.53
N ILE A 116 -3.21 4.22 30.38
CA ILE A 116 -2.73 3.78 31.69
C ILE A 116 -2.69 2.25 31.68
N VAL A 117 -1.47 1.72 31.81
CA VAL A 117 -1.16 0.29 31.61
C VAL A 117 -0.69 -0.38 32.90
N GLY A 118 -0.79 -1.71 32.92
CA GLY A 118 -0.44 -2.54 34.07
C GLY A 118 -1.48 -2.50 35.20
N GLY A 119 -1.21 -3.29 36.24
CA GLY A 119 -2.09 -3.48 37.40
C GLY A 119 -1.43 -4.36 38.46
N ALA A 120 -2.15 -4.74 39.51
CA ALA A 120 -1.59 -5.61 40.56
C ALA A 120 -1.23 -7.02 40.06
N GLU A 121 -0.17 -7.62 40.61
CA GLU A 121 0.24 -8.99 40.26
C GLU A 121 -0.87 -10.02 40.57
N GLY A 122 -0.98 -11.05 39.72
CA GLY A 122 -2.00 -12.09 39.84
C GLY A 122 -3.41 -11.69 39.36
N THR A 123 -3.59 -10.47 38.83
CA THR A 123 -4.81 -10.08 38.13
C THR A 123 -4.77 -10.52 36.66
N THR A 124 -5.93 -10.77 36.05
CA THR A 124 -6.09 -11.11 34.63
C THR A 124 -5.76 -9.97 33.66
N GLY A 125 -5.47 -8.78 34.19
CA GLY A 125 -5.43 -7.56 33.40
C GLY A 125 -6.80 -7.09 32.93
N TRP A 126 -6.83 -5.87 32.39
CA TRP A 126 -8.01 -5.24 31.80
C TRP A 126 -7.71 -4.66 30.40
N GLU A 127 -6.48 -4.78 29.94
CA GLU A 127 -6.06 -4.39 28.60
C GLU A 127 -6.47 -5.52 27.64
N LEU A 128 -7.05 -5.19 26.48
CA LEU A 128 -7.55 -6.17 25.53
C LEU A 128 -6.53 -6.40 24.40
N ASP A 129 -6.08 -7.65 24.23
CA ASP A 129 -5.35 -8.06 23.02
C ASP A 129 -6.34 -8.30 21.87
N TYR A 130 -7.34 -9.18 22.08
CA TYR A 130 -8.36 -9.49 21.07
C TYR A 130 -9.52 -10.30 21.65
N PRO A 131 -10.75 -10.22 21.09
CA PRO A 131 -11.84 -11.11 21.46
C PRO A 131 -11.56 -12.56 21.02
N THR A 132 -12.03 -13.52 21.81
CA THR A 132 -11.87 -14.97 21.55
C THR A 132 -13.20 -15.71 21.71
N ASP A 133 -13.32 -16.88 21.07
CA ASP A 133 -14.48 -17.76 21.23
C ASP A 133 -14.44 -18.61 22.53
N SER A 134 -13.53 -18.27 23.45
CA SER A 134 -13.43 -18.91 24.77
C SER A 134 -14.54 -18.41 25.72
N ASN A 135 -14.74 -19.10 26.86
CA ASN A 135 -15.76 -18.72 27.85
C ASN A 135 -15.58 -17.29 28.41
N ASP A 136 -14.36 -16.76 28.38
CA ASP A 136 -14.05 -15.40 28.86
C ASP A 136 -14.26 -14.33 27.77
N GLY A 137 -14.51 -14.73 26.52
CA GLY A 137 -14.83 -13.85 25.38
C GLY A 137 -13.67 -12.98 24.86
N ALA A 138 -12.54 -12.96 25.57
CA ALA A 138 -11.42 -12.06 25.32
C ALA A 138 -10.08 -12.65 25.77
N ALA A 139 -9.05 -12.47 24.96
CA ALA A 139 -7.66 -12.50 25.37
C ALA A 139 -7.34 -11.12 25.96
N ASN A 140 -7.27 -11.06 27.29
CA ASN A 140 -6.81 -9.87 28.00
C ASN A 140 -5.35 -10.03 28.39
N THR A 141 -4.64 -8.90 28.45
CA THR A 141 -3.27 -8.80 28.91
C THR A 141 -3.14 -7.84 30.08
N ARG A 142 -1.98 -7.89 30.71
CA ARG A 142 -1.53 -6.97 31.77
C ARG A 142 -0.11 -6.57 31.43
N PHE A 143 0.13 -5.30 31.11
CA PHE A 143 1.48 -4.83 30.88
C PHE A 143 2.36 -5.05 32.14
N PRO A 144 3.55 -5.66 32.01
CA PRO A 144 4.37 -6.06 33.16
C PRO A 144 5.19 -4.89 33.70
N THR A 145 4.51 -3.88 34.25
CA THR A 145 5.07 -2.62 34.75
C THR A 145 6.11 -2.76 35.88
N GLN A 146 6.22 -3.95 36.50
CA GLN A 146 7.23 -4.28 37.51
C GLN A 146 8.60 -4.58 36.89
N THR A 147 8.64 -5.06 35.64
CA THR A 147 9.86 -5.47 34.94
C THR A 147 10.14 -4.68 33.68
N VAL A 148 9.13 -4.07 33.07
CA VAL A 148 9.24 -3.22 31.88
C VAL A 148 8.83 -1.78 32.22
N SER A 149 9.67 -0.82 31.83
CA SER A 149 9.42 0.61 32.00
C SER A 149 9.13 1.24 30.65
N ALA A 150 7.85 1.44 30.34
CA ALA A 150 7.38 2.07 29.11
C ALA A 150 6.90 3.53 29.33
N GLY A 151 6.53 3.88 30.57
CA GLY A 151 6.17 5.25 30.91
C GLY A 151 6.32 5.57 32.40
N PRO A 152 6.15 6.85 32.78
CA PRO A 152 6.24 7.26 34.18
C PRO A 152 5.22 6.53 35.06
N SER A 153 5.64 6.08 36.25
CA SER A 153 4.73 5.51 37.24
C SER A 153 3.69 6.53 37.69
N ILE A 154 2.43 6.11 37.75
CA ILE A 154 1.29 6.92 38.20
C ILE A 154 0.68 6.38 39.51
N GLY A 155 1.41 5.53 40.23
CA GLY A 155 0.93 4.90 41.45
C GLY A 155 0.81 5.79 42.68
N SER A 156 1.49 6.95 42.71
CA SER A 156 1.44 7.88 43.85
C SER A 156 0.32 8.93 43.68
N LEU A 157 -0.30 9.35 44.78
CA LEU A 157 -1.35 10.37 44.76
C LEU A 157 -0.87 11.69 44.13
N TRP A 158 0.40 12.05 44.33
CA TRP A 158 1.01 13.23 43.70
C TRP A 158 1.16 13.07 42.18
N ASN A 159 1.62 11.91 41.70
CA ASN A 159 1.74 11.67 40.27
C ASN A 159 0.36 11.65 39.60
N LYS A 160 -0.63 11.00 40.23
CA LYS A 160 -2.04 11.05 39.79
C LYS A 160 -2.54 12.49 39.65
N LEU A 161 -2.34 13.33 40.66
CA LEU A 161 -2.77 14.73 40.63
C LEU A 161 -2.08 15.54 39.52
N LEU A 162 -0.75 15.37 39.35
CA LEU A 162 -0.01 16.07 38.30
C LEU A 162 -0.46 15.66 36.89
N TYR A 163 -0.72 14.37 36.66
CA TYR A 163 -1.21 13.89 35.38
C TYR A 163 -2.69 14.22 35.13
N ALA A 164 -3.53 14.19 36.16
CA ALA A 164 -4.91 14.70 36.10
C ALA A 164 -4.93 16.18 35.67
N ILE A 165 -4.00 17.01 36.19
CA ILE A 165 -3.85 18.41 35.74
C ILE A 165 -3.30 18.48 34.31
N LYS A 166 -2.28 17.70 33.95
CA LYS A 166 -1.66 17.71 32.61
C LYS A 166 -2.66 17.37 31.51
N PHE A 167 -3.48 16.35 31.72
CA PHE A 167 -4.43 15.83 30.73
C PHE A 167 -5.85 16.38 30.92
N GLY A 168 -6.11 17.16 31.97
CA GLY A 168 -7.43 17.72 32.27
C GLY A 168 -8.46 16.67 32.72
N ASP A 169 -8.00 15.57 33.32
CA ASP A 169 -8.78 14.35 33.48
C ASP A 169 -8.81 13.86 34.94
N GLU A 170 -9.97 14.03 35.59
CA GLU A 170 -10.17 13.66 37.00
C GLU A 170 -10.17 12.15 37.25
N GLN A 171 -10.46 11.33 36.24
CA GLN A 171 -10.55 9.87 36.40
C GLN A 171 -9.17 9.26 36.70
N ILE A 172 -8.09 9.92 36.28
CA ILE A 172 -6.72 9.58 36.66
C ILE A 172 -6.54 9.54 38.21
N LEU A 173 -7.25 10.42 38.93
CA LEU A 173 -7.17 10.51 40.38
C LEU A 173 -8.11 9.53 41.09
N PHE A 174 -9.34 9.39 40.58
CA PHE A 174 -10.46 8.72 41.27
C PHE A 174 -10.77 7.30 40.80
N SER A 175 -10.26 6.86 39.64
CA SER A 175 -10.56 5.53 39.11
C SER A 175 -9.71 4.44 39.77
N ASP A 176 -10.38 3.36 40.19
CA ASP A 176 -9.75 2.15 40.75
C ASP A 176 -8.85 1.41 39.75
N ARG A 177 -8.95 1.72 38.44
CA ARG A 177 -8.04 1.19 37.42
C ARG A 177 -6.65 1.83 37.45
N VAL A 178 -6.46 2.94 38.15
CA VAL A 178 -5.13 3.55 38.34
C VAL A 178 -4.56 3.05 39.66
N THR A 179 -3.69 2.05 39.58
CA THR A 179 -3.13 1.35 40.76
C THR A 179 -1.73 1.85 41.13
N SER A 180 -1.20 1.41 42.27
CA SER A 180 0.21 1.59 42.67
C SER A 180 1.21 1.15 41.60
N ASP A 181 0.80 0.16 40.81
CA ASP A 181 1.60 -0.52 39.80
C ASP A 181 1.44 0.06 38.39
N SER A 182 0.55 1.03 38.21
CA SER A 182 0.25 1.54 36.87
C SER A 182 1.32 2.52 36.36
N GLN A 183 1.59 2.46 35.05
CA GLN A 183 2.37 3.45 34.31
C GLN A 183 1.44 4.22 33.36
N ILE A 184 1.76 5.48 33.07
CA ILE A 184 1.04 6.29 32.07
C ILE A 184 1.90 6.44 30.80
N LEU A 185 1.37 6.00 29.67
CA LEU A 185 2.00 6.09 28.35
C LEU A 185 1.46 7.32 27.62
N TYR A 186 2.36 8.16 27.12
CA TYR A 186 2.06 9.32 26.28
C TYR A 186 3.30 9.62 25.42
N ASP A 187 3.20 10.54 24.44
CA ASP A 187 4.27 10.76 23.45
C ASP A 187 4.62 9.48 22.68
N ARG A 188 3.58 8.81 22.17
CA ARG A 188 3.64 7.42 21.65
C ARG A 188 3.99 7.30 20.16
N ASP A 189 3.84 8.39 19.40
CA ASP A 189 4.24 8.44 17.99
C ASP A 189 5.77 8.28 17.83
N PRO A 190 6.26 7.33 17.01
CA PRO A 190 7.69 7.06 16.87
C PRO A 190 8.53 8.27 16.45
N ALA A 191 8.08 9.05 15.46
CA ALA A 191 8.85 10.19 14.93
C ALA A 191 8.98 11.31 15.97
N ALA A 192 7.86 11.72 16.59
CA ALA A 192 7.84 12.72 17.65
C ALA A 192 8.71 12.30 18.86
N ARG A 193 8.81 11.00 19.13
CA ARG A 193 9.65 10.46 20.21
C ARG A 193 11.13 10.51 19.88
N VAL A 194 11.52 10.14 18.66
CA VAL A 194 12.91 10.32 18.18
C VAL A 194 13.28 11.80 18.18
N GLN A 195 12.40 12.68 17.71
CA GLN A 195 12.64 14.13 17.69
C GLN A 195 12.83 14.72 19.10
N LYS A 196 12.16 14.16 20.11
CA LYS A 196 12.32 14.55 21.53
C LYS A 196 13.66 14.10 22.11
N VAL A 197 14.21 12.98 21.66
CA VAL A 197 15.53 12.47 22.10
C VAL A 197 16.68 13.14 21.34
N ALA A 198 16.52 13.39 20.04
CA ALA A 198 17.51 14.01 19.17
C ALA A 198 16.94 15.22 18.41
N PRO A 199 16.65 16.35 19.10
CA PRO A 199 16.02 17.53 18.50
C PRO A 199 16.90 18.28 17.49
N TYR A 200 18.15 17.85 17.33
CA TYR A 200 19.13 18.37 16.36
C TYR A 200 19.13 17.62 15.01
N LEU A 201 18.34 16.56 14.88
CA LEU A 201 18.11 15.87 13.61
C LEU A 201 16.86 16.42 12.93
N THR A 202 16.91 16.55 11.61
CA THR A 202 15.72 16.59 10.76
C THR A 202 15.34 15.15 10.48
N LEU A 203 14.13 14.70 10.85
CA LEU A 203 13.69 13.32 10.59
C LEU A 203 13.02 13.19 9.22
N ASP A 204 13.13 12.03 8.60
CA ASP A 204 12.41 11.65 7.38
C ASP A 204 10.89 11.65 7.61
N GLY A 205 10.14 12.07 6.60
CA GLY A 205 8.69 12.17 6.64
C GLY A 205 7.94 10.83 6.65
N ARG A 206 8.65 9.71 6.51
CA ARG A 206 8.11 8.35 6.54
C ARG A 206 8.77 7.47 7.59
N VAL A 207 7.97 7.04 8.56
CA VAL A 207 8.30 5.94 9.49
C VAL A 207 7.89 4.60 8.87
N TYR A 208 8.61 3.52 9.16
CA TYR A 208 8.24 2.17 8.70
C TYR A 208 8.47 1.08 9.75
N PRO A 209 7.57 0.08 9.85
CA PRO A 209 7.72 -1.02 10.79
C PRO A 209 8.47 -2.20 10.18
N ALA A 210 9.25 -2.90 11.00
CA ALA A 210 9.76 -4.24 10.73
C ALA A 210 9.74 -5.10 12.01
N VAL A 211 9.70 -6.43 11.88
CA VAL A 211 10.00 -7.32 13.01
C VAL A 211 11.52 -7.53 13.04
N VAL A 212 12.13 -7.17 14.16
CA VAL A 212 13.58 -7.13 14.35
C VAL A 212 13.92 -7.67 15.73
N ASP A 213 14.73 -8.71 15.79
CA ASP A 213 15.13 -9.42 17.01
C ASP A 213 13.92 -9.89 17.85
N GLY A 214 12.84 -10.34 17.18
CA GLY A 214 11.59 -10.80 17.83
C GLY A 214 10.69 -9.67 18.36
N ARG A 215 10.90 -8.43 17.90
CA ARG A 215 10.15 -7.23 18.34
C ARG A 215 9.73 -6.40 17.13
N ILE A 216 8.50 -5.89 17.12
CA ILE A 216 8.13 -4.85 16.14
C ILE A 216 8.93 -3.59 16.50
N LYS A 217 9.77 -3.12 15.57
CA LYS A 217 10.51 -1.86 15.68
C LYS A 217 10.08 -0.93 14.56
N TRP A 218 9.78 0.31 14.92
CA TRP A 218 9.62 1.40 13.96
C TRP A 218 10.99 1.98 13.64
N ILE A 219 11.33 2.03 12.36
CA ILE A 219 12.58 2.59 11.87
C ILE A 219 12.29 4.01 11.37
N VAL A 220 13.14 4.96 11.81
CA VAL A 220 13.06 6.39 11.47
C VAL A 220 14.41 6.84 10.95
N ASP A 221 14.42 7.49 9.80
CA ASP A 221 15.63 8.01 9.19
C ASP A 221 15.96 9.42 9.70
N GLY A 222 17.21 9.63 10.10
CA GLY A 222 17.67 10.85 10.78
C GLY A 222 18.74 11.60 9.99
N TYR A 223 18.42 12.83 9.62
CA TYR A 223 19.29 13.71 8.84
C TYR A 223 19.99 14.75 9.71
N THR A 224 21.29 14.96 9.47
CA THR A 224 21.94 16.21 9.85
C THR A 224 21.82 17.21 8.72
N THR A 225 21.35 18.41 9.04
CA THR A 225 21.12 19.49 8.06
C THR A 225 21.81 20.79 8.47
N THR A 226 22.16 21.63 7.50
CA THR A 226 22.55 23.03 7.73
C THR A 226 22.37 23.87 6.47
N ASP A 227 22.22 25.18 6.64
CA ASP A 227 22.25 26.23 5.61
C ASP A 227 23.64 26.90 5.48
N GLN A 228 24.62 26.49 6.30
CA GLN A 228 25.94 27.15 6.43
C GLN A 228 27.09 26.40 5.76
N TYR A 229 26.82 25.38 4.95
CA TYR A 229 27.87 24.59 4.30
C TYR A 229 28.47 25.36 3.11
N PRO A 230 29.79 25.61 3.11
CA PRO A 230 30.41 26.49 2.11
C PRO A 230 30.40 25.87 0.71
N TYR A 231 30.21 26.71 -0.30
CA TYR A 231 30.21 26.34 -1.73
C TYR A 231 29.15 25.30 -2.13
N SER A 232 28.05 25.17 -1.38
CA SER A 232 26.93 24.28 -1.70
C SER A 232 25.67 25.07 -2.11
N ALA A 233 24.85 24.44 -2.95
CA ALA A 233 23.58 25.01 -3.40
C ALA A 233 22.49 24.85 -2.32
N SER A 234 21.67 25.88 -2.14
CA SER A 234 20.52 25.85 -1.24
C SER A 234 19.29 25.26 -1.92
N GLU A 235 18.62 24.33 -1.25
CA GLU A 235 17.32 23.77 -1.65
C GLU A 235 16.32 23.89 -0.48
N SER A 236 15.03 24.01 -0.79
CA SER A 236 13.94 23.97 0.20
C SER A 236 13.51 22.51 0.39
N LEU A 237 13.55 22.02 1.63
CA LEU A 237 13.23 20.63 1.93
C LEU A 237 11.75 20.31 1.70
N ASP A 238 10.86 21.23 2.09
CA ASP A 238 9.42 21.12 1.87
C ASP A 238 9.06 21.04 0.38
N SER A 239 9.60 21.95 -0.45
CA SER A 239 9.34 21.93 -1.90
C SER A 239 9.99 20.74 -2.61
N ALA A 240 11.15 20.27 -2.15
CA ALA A 240 11.84 19.15 -2.78
C ALA A 240 11.24 17.78 -2.41
N THR A 241 10.52 17.67 -1.29
CA THR A 241 9.93 16.42 -0.78
C THR A 241 8.41 16.32 -1.02
N THR A 242 7.76 17.41 -1.43
CA THR A 242 6.35 17.42 -1.86
C THR A 242 6.16 16.64 -3.18
N ASP A 243 5.23 15.70 -3.16
CA ASP A 243 4.80 14.83 -4.25
C ASP A 243 3.33 14.39 -4.05
N SER A 244 2.78 13.54 -4.93
CA SER A 244 1.38 13.10 -4.83
C SER A 244 1.10 12.39 -3.51
N LEU A 245 2.06 11.61 -3.01
CA LEU A 245 1.90 10.79 -1.81
C LEU A 245 1.85 11.65 -0.54
N THR A 246 2.81 12.56 -0.38
CA THR A 246 2.91 13.49 0.74
C THR A 246 1.79 14.55 0.78
N GLN A 247 1.06 14.76 -0.32
CA GLN A 247 -0.15 15.59 -0.34
C GLN A 247 -1.44 14.82 0.02
N THR A 248 -1.44 13.50 -0.08
CA THR A 248 -2.67 12.68 0.12
C THR A 248 -2.64 11.79 1.36
N SER A 249 -1.47 11.61 1.99
CA SER A 249 -1.28 10.71 3.13
C SER A 249 -1.32 11.43 4.48
N ASP A 250 -1.95 10.81 5.47
CA ASP A 250 -1.90 11.26 6.87
C ASP A 250 -0.63 10.77 7.59
N THR A 251 0.01 9.71 7.07
CA THR A 251 1.15 9.01 7.71
C THR A 251 2.50 9.18 6.98
N VAL A 252 2.50 9.85 5.82
CA VAL A 252 3.69 10.23 5.06
C VAL A 252 3.63 11.73 4.79
N SER A 253 4.55 12.50 5.36
CA SER A 253 4.58 13.97 5.24
C SER A 253 5.78 14.45 4.42
N ALA A 254 5.65 15.62 3.78
CA ALA A 254 6.83 16.35 3.30
C ALA A 254 7.65 16.87 4.51
N LEU A 255 8.95 17.10 4.31
CA LEU A 255 9.81 17.68 5.35
C LEU A 255 9.36 19.09 5.73
N GLN A 256 9.63 19.49 6.98
CA GLN A 256 9.24 20.80 7.48
C GLN A 256 9.89 21.94 6.66
N PRO A 257 9.21 23.09 6.47
CA PRO A 257 9.75 24.23 5.72
C PRO A 257 11.09 24.73 6.26
N GLN A 258 12.15 24.32 5.58
CA GLN A 258 13.54 24.61 5.93
C GLN A 258 14.37 24.66 4.64
N THR A 259 15.12 25.75 4.46
CA THR A 259 16.14 25.83 3.41
C THR A 259 17.46 25.29 3.96
N VAL A 260 18.10 24.39 3.22
CA VAL A 260 19.40 23.80 3.60
C VAL A 260 20.32 23.78 2.39
N ASN A 261 21.64 23.78 2.61
CA ASN A 261 22.64 23.47 1.58
C ASN A 261 23.50 22.25 1.94
N TYR A 262 23.11 21.52 2.98
CA TYR A 262 23.71 20.27 3.39
C TYR A 262 22.66 19.36 4.00
N ILE A 263 22.68 18.09 3.57
CA ILE A 263 21.88 17.02 4.13
C ILE A 263 22.68 15.71 4.04
N ARG A 264 22.65 14.91 5.10
CA ARG A 264 23.22 13.55 5.16
C ARG A 264 22.30 12.64 5.95
N ASN A 265 22.09 11.41 5.47
CA ASN A 265 21.47 10.35 6.26
C ASN A 265 22.48 9.84 7.28
N SER A 266 22.56 10.56 8.40
CA SER A 266 23.63 10.41 9.39
C SER A 266 23.27 9.44 10.51
N VAL A 267 21.97 9.26 10.80
CA VAL A 267 21.46 8.41 11.87
C VAL A 267 20.36 7.50 11.35
N LYS A 268 20.40 6.23 11.74
CA LYS A 268 19.21 5.36 11.74
C LYS A 268 18.68 5.30 13.17
N ALA A 269 17.41 5.56 13.39
CA ALA A 269 16.78 5.46 14.69
C ALA A 269 15.77 4.30 14.70
N THR A 270 15.64 3.63 15.84
CA THR A 270 14.58 2.64 16.07
C THR A 270 13.78 2.97 17.32
N VAL A 271 12.47 2.79 17.23
CA VAL A 271 11.54 2.82 18.36
C VAL A 271 10.92 1.43 18.52
N ASP A 272 11.22 0.77 19.63
CA ASP A 272 10.54 -0.47 20.00
C ASP A 272 9.04 -0.19 20.21
N ALA A 273 8.17 -0.94 19.53
CA ALA A 273 6.74 -0.72 19.53
C ALA A 273 6.06 -1.13 20.86
N TYR A 274 6.72 -1.91 21.72
CA TYR A 274 6.14 -2.46 22.93
C TYR A 274 6.50 -1.66 24.18
N ASP A 275 7.77 -1.23 24.32
CA ASP A 275 8.21 -0.43 25.48
C ASP A 275 8.61 1.00 25.18
N GLY A 276 8.76 1.38 23.91
CA GLY A 276 9.19 2.74 23.59
C GLY A 276 10.61 3.03 24.07
N SER A 277 11.54 2.12 23.91
CA SER A 277 12.98 2.44 23.89
C SER A 277 13.34 3.14 22.57
N VAL A 278 14.08 4.26 22.60
CA VAL A 278 14.73 4.83 21.39
C VAL A 278 16.16 4.35 21.37
N ASP A 279 16.58 3.76 20.25
CA ASP A 279 17.99 3.62 19.92
C ASP A 279 18.33 4.49 18.71
N LEU A 280 19.48 5.16 18.76
CA LEU A 280 20.04 5.94 17.66
C LEU A 280 21.35 5.29 17.23
N TYR A 281 21.55 5.04 15.94
CA TYR A 281 22.75 4.41 15.39
C TYR A 281 23.45 5.33 14.39
N THR A 282 24.76 5.48 14.53
CA THR A 282 25.62 6.17 13.55
C THR A 282 25.55 5.48 12.19
N TRP A 283 25.11 6.19 11.16
CA TRP A 283 25.00 5.66 9.79
C TRP A 283 26.05 6.22 8.83
N ASP A 284 26.22 7.55 8.77
CA ASP A 284 27.33 8.19 8.05
C ASP A 284 28.48 8.45 9.04
N THR A 285 29.46 7.53 9.08
CA THR A 285 30.64 7.66 9.94
C THR A 285 31.56 8.80 9.51
N GLU A 286 31.37 9.38 8.32
CA GLU A 286 32.20 10.47 7.83
C GLU A 286 31.63 11.88 8.05
N ASP A 287 30.32 12.00 8.30
CA ASP A 287 29.64 13.27 8.50
C ASP A 287 30.25 14.12 9.65
N PRO A 288 30.80 15.31 9.36
CA PRO A 288 31.34 16.21 10.37
C PRO A 288 30.28 16.75 11.35
N ILE A 289 29.01 16.87 10.94
CA ILE A 289 27.95 17.40 11.81
C ILE A 289 27.58 16.36 12.87
N LEU A 290 27.37 15.09 12.47
CA LEU A 290 27.18 13.98 13.39
C LEU A 290 28.37 13.83 14.33
N LYS A 291 29.62 13.88 13.83
CA LYS A 291 30.83 13.82 14.67
C LYS A 291 30.82 14.89 15.76
N ALA A 292 30.35 16.11 15.47
CA ALA A 292 30.22 17.19 16.45
C ALA A 292 29.11 16.92 17.49
N TRP A 293 27.94 16.41 17.07
CA TRP A 293 26.86 16.05 17.98
C TRP A 293 27.21 14.86 18.87
N SER A 294 27.81 13.81 18.32
CA SER A 294 28.29 12.63 19.08
C SER A 294 29.36 13.00 20.11
N ALA A 295 30.23 13.98 19.81
CA ALA A 295 31.20 14.50 20.78
C ALA A 295 30.54 15.38 21.87
N THR A 296 29.43 16.06 21.55
CA THR A 296 28.68 16.91 22.49
C THR A 296 27.82 16.07 23.44
N PHE A 297 27.28 14.95 22.97
CA PHE A 297 26.44 14.03 23.74
C PHE A 297 26.99 12.58 23.71
N PRO A 298 28.15 12.30 24.36
CA PRO A 298 28.77 10.98 24.33
C PRO A 298 27.82 9.88 24.81
N GLY A 299 27.72 8.79 24.04
CA GLY A 299 26.86 7.65 24.35
C GLY A 299 25.37 7.83 24.04
N SER A 300 24.95 8.97 23.49
CA SER A 300 23.55 9.15 23.02
C SER A 300 23.27 8.47 21.67
N ILE A 301 24.32 8.14 20.91
CA ILE A 301 24.25 7.46 19.62
C ILE A 301 25.18 6.24 19.69
N LYS A 302 24.66 5.06 19.36
CA LYS A 302 25.37 3.78 19.24
C LYS A 302 26.18 3.74 17.93
N PRO A 303 27.33 3.06 17.90
CA PRO A 303 28.05 2.81 16.65
C PRO A 303 27.26 1.87 15.73
N MET A 304 27.53 1.97 14.41
CA MET A 304 26.99 1.05 13.40
C MET A 304 27.17 -0.43 13.75
N SER A 305 28.28 -0.78 14.42
CA SER A 305 28.61 -2.15 14.83
C SER A 305 27.63 -2.77 15.85
N GLU A 306 26.71 -1.99 16.42
CA GLU A 306 25.65 -2.49 17.31
C GLU A 306 24.30 -2.72 16.59
N ILE A 307 24.22 -2.46 15.27
CA ILE A 307 23.04 -2.81 14.46
C ILE A 307 23.05 -4.32 14.21
N SER A 308 22.00 -5.03 14.63
CA SER A 308 21.86 -6.48 14.41
C SER A 308 21.76 -6.82 12.91
N SER A 309 22.06 -8.07 12.54
CA SER A 309 21.87 -8.55 11.16
C SER A 309 20.42 -8.43 10.70
N ASP A 310 19.50 -8.67 11.63
CA ASP A 310 18.05 -8.57 11.41
C ASP A 310 17.65 -7.12 11.11
N LEU A 311 18.10 -6.15 11.93
CA LEU A 311 17.85 -4.73 11.67
C LEU A 311 18.48 -4.30 10.34
N MET A 312 19.71 -4.73 10.06
CA MET A 312 20.44 -4.43 8.82
C MET A 312 19.62 -4.82 7.57
N SER A 313 19.01 -6.01 7.53
CA SER A 313 18.16 -6.47 6.42
C SER A 313 16.99 -5.53 6.09
N HIS A 314 16.43 -4.85 7.09
CA HIS A 314 15.31 -3.92 6.93
C HIS A 314 15.72 -2.46 6.68
N LEU A 315 16.99 -2.10 6.86
CA LEU A 315 17.46 -0.74 6.61
C LEU A 315 17.50 -0.44 5.10
N ARG A 316 16.81 0.63 4.70
CA ARG A 316 16.75 1.09 3.30
C ARG A 316 17.38 2.45 3.07
N TYR A 317 17.59 2.81 1.80
CA TYR A 317 17.98 4.17 1.42
C TYR A 317 16.76 5.07 1.49
N PRO A 318 16.81 6.19 2.22
CA PRO A 318 15.60 6.90 2.64
C PRO A 318 15.04 7.81 1.56
N GLU A 319 13.73 8.04 1.66
CA GLU A 319 12.94 8.58 0.57
C GLU A 319 13.18 10.08 0.38
N ASP A 320 13.15 10.87 1.45
CA ASP A 320 13.25 12.33 1.33
C ASP A 320 14.64 12.80 0.91
N LEU A 321 15.71 12.12 1.34
CA LEU A 321 17.05 12.37 0.81
C LEU A 321 17.11 12.12 -0.70
N PHE A 322 16.48 11.05 -1.18
CA PHE A 322 16.41 10.76 -2.61
C PHE A 322 15.55 11.79 -3.36
N LYS A 323 14.46 12.29 -2.75
CA LYS A 323 13.65 13.39 -3.31
C LYS A 323 14.45 14.70 -3.46
N VAL A 324 15.29 15.04 -2.49
CA VAL A 324 16.24 16.17 -2.59
C VAL A 324 17.30 15.90 -3.68
N GLN A 325 17.86 14.69 -3.74
CA GLN A 325 18.88 14.33 -4.73
C GLN A 325 18.35 14.32 -6.17
N ARG A 326 17.16 13.77 -6.44
CA ARG A 326 16.53 13.83 -7.78
C ARG A 326 16.20 15.27 -8.19
N THR A 327 15.80 16.11 -7.24
CA THR A 327 15.56 17.54 -7.46
C THR A 327 16.84 18.26 -7.88
N LEU A 328 17.98 17.98 -7.22
CA LEU A 328 19.29 18.49 -7.63
C LEU A 328 19.72 17.96 -9.01
N LEU A 329 19.57 16.65 -9.25
CA LEU A 329 19.95 16.00 -10.52
C LEU A 329 19.21 16.59 -11.72
N SER A 330 17.99 17.11 -11.55
CA SER A 330 17.24 17.80 -12.62
C SER A 330 18.03 18.92 -13.32
N LYS A 331 18.98 19.55 -12.62
CA LYS A 331 19.85 20.63 -13.15
C LYS A 331 21.32 20.21 -13.21
N TYR A 332 21.82 19.55 -12.16
CA TYR A 332 23.25 19.30 -11.97
C TYR A 332 23.79 18.06 -12.71
N HIS A 333 22.97 17.33 -13.45
CA HIS A 333 23.49 16.39 -14.46
C HIS A 333 24.18 17.13 -15.63
N VAL A 334 23.78 18.38 -15.92
CA VAL A 334 24.39 19.21 -16.96
C VAL A 334 25.74 19.76 -16.49
N GLN A 335 26.83 19.19 -16.99
CA GLN A 335 28.20 19.55 -16.58
C GLN A 335 28.85 20.65 -17.44
N ASP A 336 28.36 20.91 -18.66
CA ASP A 336 28.87 22.00 -19.49
C ASP A 336 28.29 23.36 -19.07
N ALA A 337 29.16 24.34 -18.88
CA ALA A 337 28.78 25.66 -18.36
C ALA A 337 27.90 26.48 -19.33
N ALA A 338 28.04 26.29 -20.65
CA ALA A 338 27.22 27.00 -21.63
C ALA A 338 25.82 26.36 -21.74
N GLN A 339 25.74 25.03 -21.70
CA GLN A 339 24.47 24.29 -21.62
C GLN A 339 23.73 24.66 -20.32
N PHE A 340 24.40 24.58 -19.16
CA PHE A 340 23.83 24.94 -17.86
C PHE A 340 23.31 26.39 -17.82
N PHE A 341 24.08 27.35 -18.35
CA PHE A 341 23.63 28.74 -18.44
C PHE A 341 22.40 28.91 -19.34
N SER A 342 22.27 28.10 -20.39
CA SER A 342 21.12 28.17 -21.30
C SER A 342 19.85 27.51 -20.75
N GLY A 343 19.97 26.58 -19.79
CA GLY A 343 18.85 25.82 -19.22
C GLY A 343 18.15 24.84 -20.16
N ASN A 344 18.50 24.82 -21.46
CA ASN A 344 17.86 24.00 -22.51
C ASN A 344 17.91 22.49 -22.29
N ASP A 345 18.75 22.05 -21.36
CA ASP A 345 19.03 20.64 -21.07
C ASP A 345 18.58 20.24 -19.66
N PHE A 346 17.95 21.15 -18.91
CA PHE A 346 17.40 20.82 -17.61
C PHE A 346 16.19 19.89 -17.75
N TRP A 347 16.03 19.05 -16.74
CA TRP A 347 14.93 18.11 -16.62
C TRP A 347 13.96 18.57 -15.54
N GLN A 348 12.82 17.89 -15.45
CA GLN A 348 11.89 17.99 -14.35
C GLN A 348 11.36 16.59 -14.00
N LEU A 349 10.80 16.47 -12.80
CA LEU A 349 10.07 15.27 -12.41
C LEU A 349 8.74 15.25 -13.17
N PRO A 350 8.30 14.10 -13.72
CA PRO A 350 6.98 14.00 -14.33
C PRO A 350 5.90 14.13 -13.26
N ASN A 351 4.75 14.68 -13.67
CA ASN A 351 3.54 14.68 -12.85
C ASN A 351 3.05 13.23 -12.64
N ASP A 352 2.41 12.96 -11.50
CA ASP A 352 1.81 11.66 -11.23
C ASP A 352 0.58 11.43 -12.13
N PRO A 353 0.61 10.45 -13.06
CA PRO A 353 -0.50 10.23 -13.98
C PRO A 353 -1.77 9.70 -13.31
N THR A 354 -1.72 9.28 -12.04
CA THR A 354 -2.88 8.84 -11.26
C THR A 354 -3.68 10.01 -10.68
N VAL A 355 -3.05 11.17 -10.47
CA VAL A 355 -3.67 12.38 -9.92
C VAL A 355 -4.16 13.26 -11.07
N THR A 356 -5.46 13.57 -11.08
CA THR A 356 -6.11 14.35 -12.16
C THR A 356 -6.55 15.75 -11.73
N THR A 357 -6.42 16.08 -10.45
CA THR A 357 -6.92 17.33 -9.84
C THR A 357 -5.87 18.44 -9.73
N THR A 358 -4.59 18.07 -9.72
CA THR A 358 -3.46 18.94 -9.43
C THR A 358 -2.23 18.44 -10.17
N GLU A 359 -1.42 19.36 -10.70
CA GLU A 359 -0.07 19.04 -11.20
C GLU A 359 0.84 18.87 -9.98
N VAL A 360 1.27 17.63 -9.76
CA VAL A 360 2.14 17.25 -8.64
C VAL A 360 3.09 16.14 -9.09
N ALA A 361 4.36 16.23 -8.69
CA ALA A 361 5.38 15.26 -9.07
C ALA A 361 5.04 13.84 -8.60
N GLN A 362 5.41 12.85 -9.42
CA GLN A 362 5.33 11.44 -9.05
C GLN A 362 6.31 11.14 -7.88
N PRO A 363 5.90 10.40 -6.84
CA PRO A 363 6.79 9.95 -5.77
C PRO A 363 7.81 8.94 -6.31
N PRO A 364 8.98 8.77 -5.66
CA PRO A 364 9.87 7.67 -5.98
C PRO A 364 9.28 6.36 -5.47
N TYR A 365 9.59 5.23 -6.13
CA TYR A 365 9.07 3.92 -5.74
C TYR A 365 10.20 2.96 -5.35
N TYR A 366 9.99 2.20 -4.28
CA TYR A 366 10.81 1.04 -3.94
C TYR A 366 10.38 -0.16 -4.79
N LEU A 367 11.35 -0.82 -5.42
CA LEU A 367 11.18 -2.11 -6.08
C LEU A 367 12.53 -2.82 -6.27
N THR A 368 12.51 -4.14 -6.30
CA THR A 368 13.62 -4.94 -6.79
C THR A 368 13.73 -4.86 -8.31
N LEU A 369 14.79 -4.22 -8.80
CA LEU A 369 15.05 -4.00 -10.23
C LEU A 369 16.51 -4.28 -10.60
N ARG A 370 16.78 -4.46 -11.89
CA ARG A 370 18.13 -4.60 -12.45
C ARG A 370 18.40 -3.49 -13.46
N MET A 371 19.31 -2.56 -13.15
CA MET A 371 19.77 -1.58 -14.15
C MET A 371 20.61 -2.28 -15.25
N PRO A 372 20.71 -1.70 -16.47
CA PRO A 372 21.41 -2.33 -17.61
C PRO A 372 22.87 -2.74 -17.38
N THR A 373 23.55 -2.13 -16.40
CA THR A 373 24.95 -2.41 -16.03
C THR A 373 25.11 -3.24 -14.75
N GLN A 374 24.02 -3.69 -14.12
CA GLN A 374 24.05 -4.59 -12.97
C GLN A 374 23.98 -6.05 -13.42
N ASP A 375 24.61 -6.95 -12.65
CA ASP A 375 24.60 -8.40 -12.91
C ASP A 375 23.34 -9.08 -12.32
N SER A 376 22.85 -8.59 -11.17
CA SER A 376 21.66 -9.06 -10.47
C SER A 376 20.63 -7.95 -10.30
N ALA A 377 19.39 -8.33 -9.95
CA ALA A 377 18.42 -7.38 -9.42
C ALA A 377 18.78 -6.99 -7.98
N THR A 378 18.43 -5.77 -7.58
CA THR A 378 18.63 -5.24 -6.24
C THR A 378 17.47 -4.32 -5.89
N PHE A 379 16.97 -4.41 -4.66
CA PHE A 379 15.95 -3.51 -4.16
C PHE A 379 16.47 -2.08 -4.15
N SER A 380 15.80 -1.25 -4.94
CA SER A 380 16.23 0.09 -5.28
C SER A 380 15.07 1.06 -5.09
N LEU A 381 15.40 2.32 -4.81
CA LEU A 381 14.45 3.42 -4.89
C LEU A 381 14.66 4.13 -6.23
N MET A 382 13.62 4.26 -7.05
CA MET A 382 13.74 4.81 -8.42
C MET A 382 12.88 6.03 -8.67
N SER A 383 13.30 6.83 -9.66
CA SER A 383 12.53 7.94 -10.20
C SER A 383 12.87 8.18 -11.67
N THR A 384 11.97 8.86 -12.39
CA THR A 384 12.09 9.19 -13.80
C THR A 384 12.19 10.70 -14.02
N PHE A 385 12.71 11.10 -15.18
CA PHE A 385 12.84 12.48 -15.61
C PHE A 385 12.26 12.70 -17.01
N ILE A 386 11.63 13.85 -17.21
CA ILE A 386 11.22 14.39 -18.51
C ILE A 386 11.94 15.74 -18.75
N PRO A 387 12.07 16.23 -19.99
CA PRO A 387 12.64 17.55 -20.26
C PRO A 387 11.87 18.67 -19.54
N SER A 388 12.58 19.72 -19.10
CA SER A 388 11.96 20.84 -18.39
C SER A 388 11.24 21.82 -19.34
N GLY A 389 10.15 22.42 -18.87
CA GLY A 389 9.52 23.59 -19.46
C GLY A 389 8.03 23.43 -19.78
N ASP A 390 7.30 24.56 -19.80
CA ASP A 390 5.83 24.64 -19.89
C ASP A 390 5.20 24.03 -21.16
N THR A 391 6.01 23.72 -22.17
CA THR A 391 5.59 23.08 -23.44
C THR A 391 6.50 21.91 -23.83
N ALA A 392 7.24 21.37 -22.85
CA ALA A 392 8.10 20.21 -23.05
C ALA A 392 7.29 18.98 -23.50
N ARG A 393 7.93 18.12 -24.30
CA ARG A 393 7.38 16.79 -24.62
C ARG A 393 7.49 15.93 -23.37
N GLU A 394 6.41 15.25 -22.98
CA GLU A 394 6.43 14.22 -21.92
C GLU A 394 7.10 12.92 -22.38
N VAL A 395 8.32 13.02 -22.92
CA VAL A 395 9.18 11.87 -23.24
C VAL A 395 10.16 11.62 -22.10
N LEU A 396 10.49 10.36 -21.86
CA LEU A 396 11.49 9.97 -20.88
C LEU A 396 12.88 10.40 -21.37
N THR A 397 13.57 11.21 -20.57
CA THR A 397 14.94 11.67 -20.83
C THR A 397 15.95 11.12 -19.84
N GLY A 398 15.50 10.65 -18.66
CA GLY A 398 16.36 10.05 -17.66
C GLY A 398 15.62 9.08 -16.74
N TYR A 399 16.33 8.06 -16.27
CA TYR A 399 15.87 7.10 -15.28
C TYR A 399 16.95 6.93 -14.21
N VAL A 400 16.62 7.19 -12.95
CA VAL A 400 17.56 7.08 -11.83
C VAL A 400 17.09 6.03 -10.84
N ALA A 401 18.00 5.15 -10.44
CA ALA A 401 17.79 4.21 -9.33
C ALA A 401 18.94 4.39 -8.33
N VAL A 402 18.61 4.41 -7.03
CA VAL A 402 19.59 4.30 -5.95
C VAL A 402 19.43 2.95 -5.28
N ASP A 403 20.56 2.30 -5.04
CA ASP A 403 20.62 1.04 -4.30
C ASP A 403 20.11 1.24 -2.87
N ALA A 404 19.04 0.53 -2.50
CA ALA A 404 18.38 0.65 -1.22
C ALA A 404 18.61 -0.58 -0.32
N ASP A 405 19.57 -1.43 -0.65
CA ASP A 405 19.94 -2.61 0.15
C ASP A 405 21.14 -2.35 1.07
N ALA A 406 20.86 -2.27 2.38
CA ALA A 406 21.89 -2.14 3.39
C ALA A 406 22.71 -3.43 3.58
N GLY A 407 22.24 -4.57 3.07
CA GLY A 407 22.77 -5.91 3.33
C GLY A 407 22.33 -6.45 4.69
N SER A 408 22.45 -7.76 4.88
CA SER A 408 22.05 -8.48 6.12
C SER A 408 23.20 -8.72 7.11
N THR A 409 24.41 -8.18 6.86
CA THR A 409 25.56 -8.38 7.74
C THR A 409 25.55 -7.39 8.90
N ALA A 410 25.47 -7.89 10.13
CA ALA A 410 25.41 -7.08 11.36
C ALA A 410 26.49 -5.97 11.38
N GLY A 411 26.02 -4.72 11.43
CA GLY A 411 26.86 -3.52 11.47
C GLY A 411 27.78 -3.29 10.27
N VAL A 412 27.52 -3.89 9.11
CA VAL A 412 28.31 -3.70 7.87
C VAL A 412 27.38 -3.38 6.71
N LYS A 413 27.41 -2.12 6.26
CA LYS A 413 26.74 -1.69 5.02
C LYS A 413 27.24 -2.48 3.82
N SER A 414 26.32 -2.93 2.99
CA SER A 414 26.57 -3.39 1.62
C SER A 414 27.43 -2.38 0.86
N GLU A 415 28.35 -2.87 0.03
CA GLU A 415 29.22 -2.01 -0.78
C GLU A 415 28.42 -1.17 -1.78
N ASP A 416 27.30 -1.70 -2.27
CA ASP A 416 26.46 -1.03 -3.25
C ASP A 416 25.46 -0.03 -2.65
N TYR A 417 25.17 -0.08 -1.33
CA TYR A 417 24.19 0.78 -0.66
C TYR A 417 24.40 2.27 -0.99
N GLY A 418 23.36 2.93 -1.49
CA GLY A 418 23.42 4.35 -1.85
C GLY A 418 24.17 4.66 -3.16
N LYS A 419 24.63 3.66 -3.94
CA LYS A 419 25.14 3.90 -5.29
C LYS A 419 23.99 4.32 -6.20
N ILE A 420 24.01 5.58 -6.62
CA ILE A 420 23.06 6.15 -7.59
C ILE A 420 23.50 5.76 -9.00
N ARG A 421 22.59 5.15 -9.76
CA ARG A 421 22.79 4.73 -11.16
C ARG A 421 21.80 5.53 -12.03
N LEU A 422 22.33 6.39 -12.90
CA LEU A 422 21.55 7.20 -13.84
C LEU A 422 21.67 6.62 -15.26
N LEU A 423 20.54 6.31 -15.88
CA LEU A 423 20.39 6.02 -17.29
C LEU A 423 19.85 7.28 -17.99
N GLU A 424 20.70 7.96 -18.74
CA GLU A 424 20.33 9.09 -19.60
C GLU A 424 19.91 8.56 -20.98
N LEU A 425 18.76 9.04 -21.48
CA LEU A 425 18.26 8.68 -22.82
C LEU A 425 18.71 9.72 -23.86
N PRO A 426 18.86 9.35 -25.14
CA PRO A 426 19.17 10.30 -26.21
C PRO A 426 18.17 11.46 -26.29
N ARG A 427 18.63 12.67 -26.63
CA ARG A 427 17.78 13.88 -26.66
C ARG A 427 16.70 13.86 -27.74
N ASP A 428 16.86 13.00 -28.74
CA ASP A 428 15.88 12.70 -29.79
C ASP A 428 14.95 11.52 -29.44
N SER A 429 15.03 11.01 -28.20
CA SER A 429 14.15 9.96 -27.67
C SER A 429 12.67 10.24 -27.93
N THR A 430 11.97 9.15 -28.28
CA THR A 430 10.52 9.08 -28.38
C THR A 430 9.91 8.15 -27.33
N VAL A 431 10.72 7.65 -26.39
CA VAL A 431 10.26 6.81 -25.27
C VAL A 431 9.27 7.62 -24.42
N PRO A 432 8.03 7.13 -24.20
CA PRO A 432 7.04 7.84 -23.39
C PRO A 432 7.53 8.11 -21.96
N GLY A 433 7.28 9.30 -21.42
CA GLY A 433 7.32 9.54 -19.98
C GLY A 433 6.09 8.94 -19.27
N PRO A 434 6.04 8.90 -17.93
CA PRO A 434 4.90 8.35 -17.19
C PRO A 434 3.53 8.92 -17.57
N GLY A 435 3.44 10.24 -17.79
CA GLY A 435 2.22 10.92 -18.26
C GLY A 435 1.77 10.38 -19.63
N GLN A 436 2.67 10.40 -20.63
CA GLN A 436 2.39 9.87 -21.96
C GLN A 436 2.09 8.37 -21.96
N ALA A 437 2.78 7.54 -21.17
CA ALA A 437 2.52 6.11 -21.06
C ALA A 437 1.10 5.84 -20.51
N SER A 438 0.68 6.55 -19.46
CA SER A 438 -0.69 6.48 -18.94
C SER A 438 -1.71 7.00 -19.95
N ALA A 439 -1.39 8.05 -20.72
CA ALA A 439 -2.29 8.57 -21.75
C ALA A 439 -2.45 7.57 -22.90
N ASN A 440 -1.38 6.90 -23.33
CA ASN A 440 -1.42 5.85 -24.35
C ASN A 440 -2.34 4.69 -23.91
N PHE A 441 -2.17 4.20 -22.67
CA PHE A 441 -3.05 3.19 -22.08
C PHE A 441 -4.54 3.58 -22.10
N ILE A 442 -4.87 4.83 -21.73
CA ILE A 442 -6.27 5.28 -21.63
C ILE A 442 -6.88 5.57 -23.02
N ASN A 443 -6.04 5.94 -24.01
CA ASN A 443 -6.46 6.19 -25.38
C ASN A 443 -6.55 4.90 -26.24
N ASP A 444 -6.02 3.77 -25.80
CA ASP A 444 -6.26 2.48 -26.46
C ASP A 444 -7.74 2.12 -26.38
N SER A 445 -8.38 1.96 -27.54
CA SER A 445 -9.84 1.83 -27.59
C SER A 445 -10.38 0.54 -26.96
N THR A 446 -9.56 -0.51 -26.83
CA THR A 446 -9.93 -1.76 -26.14
C THR A 446 -9.86 -1.56 -24.63
N ILE A 447 -8.80 -0.91 -24.14
CA ILE A 447 -8.63 -0.57 -22.73
C ILE A 447 -9.70 0.43 -22.29
N SER A 448 -9.93 1.54 -23.01
CA SER A 448 -10.97 2.50 -22.60
C SER A 448 -12.35 1.84 -22.54
N GLN A 449 -12.70 0.97 -23.50
CA GLN A 449 -13.98 0.26 -23.48
C GLN A 449 -14.10 -0.64 -22.24
N GLN A 450 -13.07 -1.43 -21.92
CA GLN A 450 -13.10 -2.29 -20.74
C GLN A 450 -13.05 -1.50 -19.42
N LEU A 451 -12.30 -0.40 -19.33
CA LEU A 451 -12.31 0.47 -18.14
C LEU A 451 -13.69 1.09 -17.93
N ASN A 452 -14.35 1.58 -18.98
CA ASN A 452 -15.74 2.06 -18.90
C ASN A 452 -16.75 0.94 -18.54
N LEU A 453 -16.47 -0.32 -18.88
CA LEU A 453 -17.28 -1.46 -18.43
C LEU A 453 -17.04 -1.82 -16.96
N LEU A 454 -15.85 -1.55 -16.42
CA LEU A 454 -15.53 -1.70 -14.99
C LEU A 454 -16.04 -0.51 -14.15
N GLU A 455 -16.15 0.67 -14.75
CA GLU A 455 -16.65 1.91 -14.14
C GLU A 455 -18.14 2.13 -14.42
N GLN A 456 -19.00 1.54 -13.59
CA GLN A 456 -20.46 1.64 -13.71
C GLN A 456 -21.05 2.40 -12.52
N ALA A 457 -22.34 2.70 -12.53
CA ALA A 457 -23.02 3.47 -11.48
C ALA A 457 -22.88 2.92 -10.03
N SER A 458 -22.40 1.68 -9.84
CA SER A 458 -22.15 1.05 -8.55
C SER A 458 -20.68 0.63 -8.31
N SER A 459 -19.77 0.90 -9.24
CA SER A 459 -18.34 0.60 -9.14
C SER A 459 -17.46 1.80 -9.48
N THR A 460 -16.34 1.96 -8.77
CA THR A 460 -15.35 3.01 -9.03
C THR A 460 -14.04 2.34 -9.44
N VAL A 461 -13.46 2.78 -10.56
CA VAL A 461 -12.13 2.34 -11.02
C VAL A 461 -11.06 3.18 -10.34
N ARG A 462 -10.00 2.54 -9.86
CA ARG A 462 -8.79 3.20 -9.32
C ARG A 462 -7.56 2.67 -10.04
N ARG A 463 -6.91 3.54 -10.82
CA ARG A 463 -5.59 3.28 -11.41
C ARG A 463 -4.54 3.41 -10.30
N GLY A 464 -3.69 2.40 -10.13
CA GLY A 464 -2.55 2.46 -9.23
C GLY A 464 -1.33 3.12 -9.85
N ASN A 465 -0.27 3.19 -9.06
CA ASN A 465 1.01 3.75 -9.45
C ASN A 465 1.55 3.15 -10.76
N LEU A 466 1.98 4.02 -11.67
CA LEU A 466 2.59 3.62 -12.93
C LEU A 466 4.10 3.42 -12.70
N LEU A 467 4.51 2.15 -12.71
CA LEU A 467 5.91 1.75 -12.59
C LEU A 467 6.58 1.76 -13.98
N THR A 468 7.81 2.25 -14.02
CA THR A 468 8.69 2.23 -15.21
C THR A 468 9.90 1.37 -14.89
N LEU A 469 10.22 0.38 -15.72
CA LEU A 469 11.32 -0.55 -15.49
C LEU A 469 12.24 -0.67 -16.73
N PRO A 470 13.57 -0.54 -16.59
CA PRO A 470 14.51 -0.81 -17.68
C PRO A 470 14.67 -2.32 -17.86
N VAL A 471 14.12 -2.87 -18.95
CA VAL A 471 14.08 -4.32 -19.23
C VAL A 471 14.45 -4.58 -20.68
N GLY A 472 15.27 -5.60 -20.96
CA GLY A 472 15.55 -6.05 -22.33
C GLY A 472 16.22 -5.03 -23.27
N GLY A 473 16.74 -3.91 -22.74
CA GLY A 473 17.24 -2.78 -23.53
C GLY A 473 16.18 -1.73 -23.89
N GLY A 474 14.94 -1.90 -23.45
CA GLY A 474 13.84 -0.93 -23.55
C GLY A 474 13.28 -0.54 -22.17
N LEU A 475 12.11 0.09 -22.18
CA LEU A 475 11.36 0.48 -20.99
C LEU A 475 10.02 -0.25 -20.97
N LEU A 476 9.74 -0.93 -19.87
CA LEU A 476 8.48 -1.59 -19.56
C LEU A 476 7.67 -0.69 -18.62
N TYR A 477 6.41 -0.44 -18.95
CA TYR A 477 5.47 0.26 -18.07
C TYR A 477 4.46 -0.72 -17.51
N VAL A 478 4.23 -0.68 -16.19
CA VAL A 478 3.27 -1.54 -15.50
C VAL A 478 2.35 -0.67 -14.64
N GLN A 479 1.03 -0.80 -14.83
CA GLN A 479 0.04 -0.07 -14.05
C GLN A 479 -1.11 -1.02 -13.62
N PRO A 480 -1.29 -1.29 -12.31
CA PRO A 480 -2.42 -2.06 -11.82
C PRO A 480 -3.71 -1.23 -11.83
N VAL A 481 -4.84 -1.89 -12.12
CA VAL A 481 -6.17 -1.30 -12.06
C VAL A 481 -7.05 -2.06 -11.08
N TYR A 482 -7.53 -1.33 -10.08
CA TYR A 482 -8.38 -1.81 -9.02
C TYR A 482 -9.83 -1.36 -9.25
N VAL A 483 -10.78 -2.16 -8.77
CA VAL A 483 -12.20 -1.80 -8.70
C VAL A 483 -12.68 -1.96 -7.26
N GLN A 484 -13.51 -1.02 -6.82
CA GLN A 484 -14.22 -1.06 -5.55
C GLN A 484 -15.70 -0.69 -5.77
N ALA A 485 -16.59 -1.09 -4.86
CA ALA A 485 -17.96 -0.59 -4.87
C ALA A 485 -17.98 0.94 -4.64
N SER A 486 -18.95 1.64 -5.25
CA SER A 486 -19.12 3.09 -5.07
C SER A 486 -19.84 3.46 -3.76
N SER A 487 -20.36 2.48 -3.02
CA SER A 487 -21.00 2.67 -1.71
C SER A 487 -21.00 1.37 -0.89
N GLY A 488 -21.26 1.47 0.42
CA GLY A 488 -21.28 0.32 1.32
C GLY A 488 -19.87 -0.08 1.77
N THR A 489 -19.57 -1.37 1.77
CA THR A 489 -18.24 -1.88 2.10
C THR A 489 -17.30 -1.70 0.91
N THR A 490 -16.47 -0.66 0.95
CA THR A 490 -15.58 -0.27 -0.15
C THR A 490 -14.14 -0.72 0.13
N PHE A 491 -13.64 -1.69 -0.62
CA PHE A 491 -12.23 -2.05 -0.64
C PHE A 491 -11.78 -2.37 -2.08
N PRO A 492 -10.57 -1.97 -2.50
CA PRO A 492 -10.07 -2.21 -3.85
C PRO A 492 -9.62 -3.67 -4.05
N SER A 493 -10.18 -4.29 -5.08
CA SER A 493 -9.72 -5.56 -5.66
C SER A 493 -9.03 -5.29 -6.99
N LEU A 494 -7.85 -5.89 -7.22
CA LEU A 494 -7.18 -5.85 -8.51
C LEU A 494 -8.06 -6.58 -9.54
N GLN A 495 -8.39 -5.91 -10.64
CA GLN A 495 -9.17 -6.50 -11.73
C GLN A 495 -8.35 -6.66 -13.00
N ARG A 496 -7.36 -5.77 -13.22
CA ARG A 496 -6.52 -5.77 -14.41
C ARG A 496 -5.11 -5.28 -14.10
N VAL A 497 -4.15 -5.71 -14.93
CA VAL A 497 -2.81 -5.14 -15.03
C VAL A 497 -2.63 -4.64 -16.46
N LEU A 498 -2.22 -3.37 -16.61
CA LEU A 498 -1.83 -2.79 -17.88
C LEU A 498 -0.31 -2.89 -18.00
N VAL A 499 0.18 -3.38 -19.13
CA VAL A 499 1.61 -3.49 -19.42
C VAL A 499 1.87 -2.93 -20.82
N SER A 500 2.94 -2.18 -21.02
CA SER A 500 3.40 -1.82 -22.37
C SER A 500 4.91 -1.85 -22.50
N PHE A 501 5.38 -2.27 -23.69
CA PHE A 501 6.79 -2.31 -24.05
C PHE A 501 6.94 -1.97 -25.55
N GLY A 502 7.58 -0.83 -25.83
CA GLY A 502 7.57 -0.27 -27.18
C GLY A 502 6.15 0.15 -27.59
N ASP A 503 5.69 -0.35 -28.76
CA ASP A 503 4.34 -0.10 -29.28
C ASP A 503 3.31 -1.17 -28.83
N GLU A 504 3.77 -2.29 -28.26
CA GLU A 504 2.91 -3.40 -27.83
C GLU A 504 2.32 -3.13 -26.43
N THR A 505 1.04 -3.48 -26.25
CA THR A 505 0.28 -3.23 -25.01
C THR A 505 -0.53 -4.47 -24.64
N GLY A 506 -0.42 -4.88 -23.38
CA GLY A 506 -1.16 -5.99 -22.76
C GLY A 506 -2.10 -5.49 -21.67
N PHE A 507 -3.25 -6.13 -21.57
CA PHE A 507 -4.28 -5.83 -20.60
C PHE A 507 -5.02 -7.11 -20.19
N ALA A 508 -4.64 -7.64 -19.04
CA ALA A 508 -5.13 -8.94 -18.54
C ALA A 508 -5.45 -8.90 -17.04
N ALA A 509 -5.95 -10.00 -16.49
CA ALA A 509 -6.28 -10.10 -15.06
C ALA A 509 -5.02 -10.20 -14.19
N THR A 510 -3.98 -10.84 -14.71
CA THR A 510 -2.66 -11.03 -14.08
C THR A 510 -1.55 -10.26 -14.82
N LEU A 511 -0.42 -10.05 -14.14
CA LEU A 511 0.81 -9.54 -14.74
C LEU A 511 1.37 -10.57 -15.75
N SER A 512 1.30 -11.87 -15.43
CA SER A 512 1.71 -12.97 -16.33
C SER A 512 1.03 -12.85 -17.71
N GLU A 513 -0.30 -12.86 -17.74
CA GLU A 513 -1.07 -12.79 -18.98
C GLU A 513 -0.86 -11.46 -19.73
N ALA A 514 -0.64 -10.35 -19.00
CA ALA A 514 -0.41 -9.05 -19.62
C ALA A 514 0.98 -8.96 -20.26
N LEU A 515 2.00 -9.59 -19.67
CA LEU A 515 3.32 -9.76 -20.27
C LEU A 515 3.24 -10.67 -21.50
N ASP A 516 2.51 -11.79 -21.42
CA ASP A 516 2.36 -12.72 -22.55
C ASP A 516 1.64 -12.08 -23.75
N GLN A 517 0.69 -11.16 -23.50
CA GLN A 517 0.08 -10.33 -24.55
C GLN A 517 1.11 -9.38 -25.20
N VAL A 518 1.93 -8.69 -24.40
CA VAL A 518 2.96 -7.76 -24.90
C VAL A 518 4.05 -8.49 -25.71
N PHE A 519 4.45 -9.68 -25.28
CA PHE A 519 5.49 -10.47 -25.96
C PHE A 519 4.93 -11.49 -26.97
N GLN A 520 3.62 -11.45 -27.23
CA GLN A 520 2.90 -12.24 -28.26
C GLN A 520 3.11 -13.76 -28.12
N GLY A 521 3.19 -14.27 -26.89
CA GLY A 521 3.49 -15.66 -26.55
C GLY A 521 3.90 -15.80 -25.09
N ASP A 522 4.50 -16.94 -24.74
CA ASP A 522 5.13 -17.11 -23.43
C ASP A 522 6.26 -16.08 -23.26
N SER A 523 6.06 -15.13 -22.34
CA SER A 523 7.01 -14.05 -22.05
C SER A 523 8.28 -14.54 -21.35
N GLY A 524 8.31 -15.78 -20.85
CA GLY A 524 9.40 -16.33 -20.05
C GLY A 524 9.57 -15.64 -18.70
N ALA A 525 8.57 -14.87 -18.25
CA ALA A 525 8.59 -14.15 -16.99
C ALA A 525 7.95 -14.98 -15.87
N GLU A 526 8.71 -15.27 -14.82
CA GLU A 526 8.17 -15.85 -13.59
C GLU A 526 7.51 -14.73 -12.77
N THR A 527 6.17 -14.74 -12.68
CA THR A 527 5.41 -13.76 -11.89
C THR A 527 4.79 -14.42 -10.66
N GLY A 528 4.55 -13.62 -9.62
CA GLY A 528 3.91 -14.09 -8.39
C GLY A 528 2.42 -14.45 -8.57
N ASP A 529 1.85 -14.31 -9.76
CA ASP A 529 0.41 -14.44 -10.02
C ASP A 529 0.04 -15.43 -11.15
N THR A 530 1.01 -16.18 -11.69
CA THR A 530 0.78 -17.19 -12.75
C THR A 530 -0.29 -18.23 -12.38
N ASP A 531 -0.34 -18.68 -11.12
CA ASP A 531 -1.36 -19.62 -10.62
C ASP A 531 -2.72 -18.96 -10.28
N ASN A 532 -2.79 -17.62 -10.30
CA ASN A 532 -3.99 -16.86 -9.91
C ASN A 532 -4.86 -16.42 -11.10
N VAL A 533 -4.56 -16.90 -12.31
CA VAL A 533 -5.41 -16.73 -13.50
C VAL A 533 -6.84 -17.19 -13.19
N PRO A 534 -7.87 -16.34 -13.39
CA PRO A 534 -9.25 -16.74 -13.15
C PRO A 534 -9.70 -17.83 -14.14
N THR A 535 -9.59 -19.10 -13.76
CA THR A 535 -10.13 -20.20 -14.56
C THR A 535 -11.64 -20.06 -14.70
N VAL A 536 -12.10 -19.62 -15.88
CA VAL A 536 -13.49 -19.73 -16.31
C VAL A 536 -13.77 -21.19 -16.60
N THR A 537 -13.92 -21.99 -15.54
CA THR A 537 -14.37 -23.38 -15.65
C THR A 537 -15.82 -23.36 -16.09
N PRO A 538 -16.16 -23.83 -17.32
CA PRO A 538 -17.56 -23.99 -17.67
C PRO A 538 -18.18 -25.00 -16.69
N SER A 539 -19.27 -24.61 -16.02
CA SER A 539 -19.97 -25.49 -15.09
C SER A 539 -20.31 -26.80 -15.80
N PRO A 540 -19.93 -27.98 -15.27
CA PRO A 540 -20.29 -29.24 -15.89
C PRO A 540 -21.81 -29.38 -15.98
N GLU A 541 -22.28 -29.72 -17.17
CA GLU A 541 -23.69 -29.93 -17.47
C GLU A 541 -24.25 -31.10 -16.65
N ALA A 542 -25.07 -30.78 -15.64
CA ALA A 542 -25.64 -31.77 -14.74
C ALA A 542 -26.70 -32.62 -15.45
N THR A 543 -26.25 -33.73 -16.06
CA THR A 543 -27.12 -34.71 -16.72
C THR A 543 -28.02 -35.41 -15.70
N ALA A 544 -29.25 -34.91 -15.54
CA ALA A 544 -30.25 -35.49 -14.64
C ALA A 544 -31.03 -36.62 -15.32
N THR A 545 -30.77 -37.86 -14.91
CA THR A 545 -31.56 -39.04 -15.33
C THR A 545 -32.87 -39.10 -14.53
N PRO A 546 -34.05 -39.32 -15.15
CA PRO A 546 -35.34 -39.27 -14.44
C PRO A 546 -35.60 -40.54 -13.60
N THR A 547 -36.34 -40.37 -12.50
CA THR A 547 -36.89 -41.47 -11.65
C THR A 547 -38.24 -40.99 -11.07
N PRO A 548 -39.26 -41.87 -10.91
CA PRO A 548 -40.65 -41.43 -11.13
C PRO A 548 -41.44 -40.97 -9.89
N THR A 549 -42.51 -40.24 -10.22
CA THR A 549 -43.68 -39.78 -9.46
C THR A 549 -44.14 -40.60 -8.25
N PRO A 550 -44.58 -39.92 -7.17
CA PRO A 550 -45.73 -40.35 -6.37
C PRO A 550 -46.94 -39.41 -6.50
N THR A 551 -48.14 -40.00 -6.47
CA THR A 551 -49.44 -39.34 -6.62
C THR A 551 -49.97 -38.76 -5.30
N GLY A 552 -50.69 -37.63 -5.34
CA GLY A 552 -51.48 -37.11 -4.21
C GLY A 552 -52.52 -36.07 -4.63
N THR A 553 -53.80 -36.33 -4.39
CA THR A 553 -54.94 -35.57 -4.97
C THR A 553 -55.69 -34.71 -3.94
N ALA A 554 -55.80 -33.40 -4.26
CA ALA A 554 -56.85 -32.40 -3.94
C ALA A 554 -57.59 -32.33 -2.57
N THR A 555 -57.76 -31.10 -2.06
CA THR A 555 -59.08 -30.48 -1.70
C THR A 555 -58.92 -28.95 -1.52
N ALA A 556 -59.97 -28.16 -1.85
CA ALA A 556 -60.02 -26.67 -1.82
C ALA A 556 -61.14 -26.18 -0.87
N THR A 557 -61.48 -24.89 -0.64
CA THR A 557 -61.21 -23.55 -1.23
C THR A 557 -61.59 -22.47 -0.15
N PRO A 558 -61.23 -21.15 -0.17
CA PRO A 558 -61.47 -20.16 -1.25
C PRO A 558 -60.34 -19.08 -1.39
N ALA A 559 -60.68 -17.89 -1.92
CA ALA A 559 -59.82 -16.71 -2.15
C ALA A 559 -60.39 -15.44 -1.45
N PRO A 560 -59.74 -14.25 -1.56
CA PRO A 560 -60.04 -13.38 -2.72
C PRO A 560 -58.86 -12.54 -3.31
N SER A 561 -58.96 -12.23 -4.62
CA SER A 561 -58.62 -10.97 -5.35
C SER A 561 -57.28 -10.20 -5.10
N ALA A 562 -56.60 -9.61 -6.10
CA ALA A 562 -56.77 -9.59 -7.57
C ALA A 562 -55.52 -9.04 -8.30
N THR A 563 -55.31 -9.51 -9.54
CA THR A 563 -54.73 -8.80 -10.72
C THR A 563 -53.43 -7.97 -10.57
N SER A 564 -52.27 -8.59 -10.82
CA SER A 564 -51.08 -7.92 -11.44
C SER A 564 -49.92 -8.87 -11.78
N THR A 565 -49.84 -10.05 -11.16
CA THR A 565 -48.62 -10.89 -11.18
C THR A 565 -48.33 -11.63 -12.50
N ASP A 566 -49.37 -12.03 -13.25
CA ASP A 566 -49.20 -12.90 -14.43
C ASP A 566 -48.46 -12.21 -15.59
N SER A 567 -48.63 -10.89 -15.79
CA SER A 567 -48.00 -10.18 -16.91
C SER A 567 -46.48 -10.05 -16.76
N VAL A 568 -45.98 -9.92 -15.52
CA VAL A 568 -44.54 -9.79 -15.22
C VAL A 568 -43.86 -11.14 -15.31
N ALA A 569 -44.49 -12.21 -14.79
CA ALA A 569 -43.96 -13.56 -14.93
C ALA A 569 -43.83 -13.97 -16.40
N GLN A 570 -44.82 -13.63 -17.23
CA GLN A 570 -44.79 -13.91 -18.66
C GLN A 570 -43.76 -13.05 -19.40
N ALA A 571 -43.63 -11.75 -19.10
CA ALA A 571 -42.61 -10.91 -19.72
C ALA A 571 -41.17 -11.37 -19.42
N LYS A 572 -40.91 -11.95 -18.23
CA LYS A 572 -39.60 -12.59 -17.94
C LYS A 572 -39.35 -13.85 -18.76
N ALA A 573 -40.39 -14.66 -19.01
CA ALA A 573 -40.28 -15.85 -19.86
C ALA A 573 -40.06 -15.46 -21.33
N ASP A 574 -40.79 -14.44 -21.81
CA ASP A 574 -40.67 -13.89 -23.17
C ASP A 574 -39.24 -13.34 -23.41
N LEU A 575 -38.68 -12.60 -22.44
CA LEU A 575 -37.30 -12.09 -22.49
C LEU A 575 -36.26 -13.22 -22.49
N ALA A 576 -36.41 -14.23 -21.62
CA ALA A 576 -35.48 -15.36 -21.57
C ALA A 576 -35.47 -16.18 -22.87
N ALA A 577 -36.64 -16.36 -23.50
CA ALA A 577 -36.75 -17.02 -24.79
C ALA A 577 -36.08 -16.20 -25.91
N ALA A 578 -36.33 -14.88 -25.95
CA ALA A 578 -35.72 -13.99 -26.93
C ALA A 578 -34.18 -13.95 -26.83
N LEU A 579 -33.62 -13.95 -25.62
CA LEU A 579 -32.17 -14.02 -25.41
C LEU A 579 -31.57 -15.39 -25.80
N ALA A 580 -32.32 -16.48 -25.65
CA ALA A 580 -31.89 -17.80 -26.12
C ALA A 580 -31.88 -17.87 -27.66
N ASP A 581 -32.93 -17.36 -28.32
CA ASP A 581 -33.03 -17.27 -29.78
C ASP A 581 -31.90 -16.41 -30.37
N ALA A 582 -31.57 -15.28 -29.73
CA ALA A 582 -30.48 -14.40 -30.16
C ALA A 582 -29.11 -15.12 -30.09
N ASN A 583 -28.84 -15.84 -29.01
CA ASN A 583 -27.61 -16.62 -28.87
C ASN A 583 -27.51 -17.74 -29.93
N GLN A 584 -28.61 -18.42 -30.23
CA GLN A 584 -28.63 -19.43 -31.30
C GLN A 584 -28.39 -18.80 -32.68
N ALA A 585 -29.02 -17.66 -32.97
CA ALA A 585 -28.83 -16.93 -34.22
C ALA A 585 -27.37 -16.45 -34.42
N ILE A 586 -26.69 -16.05 -33.34
CA ILE A 586 -25.25 -15.71 -33.39
C ILE A 586 -24.41 -16.95 -33.73
N GLN A 587 -24.67 -18.10 -33.10
CA GLN A 587 -23.94 -19.35 -33.37
C GLN A 587 -24.17 -19.86 -34.80
N ASP A 588 -25.43 -19.87 -35.26
CA ASP A 588 -25.80 -20.21 -36.63
C ASP A 588 -25.08 -19.30 -37.65
N GLY A 589 -25.01 -18.00 -37.36
CA GLY A 589 -24.31 -17.02 -38.20
C GLY A 589 -22.80 -17.24 -38.24
N GLN A 590 -22.16 -17.56 -37.11
CA GLN A 590 -20.73 -17.87 -37.06
C GLN A 590 -20.39 -19.15 -37.83
N ALA A 591 -21.24 -20.19 -37.73
CA ALA A 591 -21.10 -21.41 -38.53
C ALA A 591 -21.25 -21.13 -40.03
N ALA A 592 -22.28 -20.37 -40.43
CA ALA A 592 -22.51 -19.98 -41.82
C ALA A 592 -21.34 -19.15 -42.41
N LEU A 593 -20.73 -18.26 -41.62
CA LEU A 593 -19.53 -17.53 -42.02
C LEU A 593 -18.32 -18.45 -42.24
N ALA A 594 -18.10 -19.44 -41.36
CA ALA A 594 -17.02 -20.42 -41.52
C ALA A 594 -17.16 -21.25 -42.80
N ASP A 595 -18.39 -21.63 -43.14
CA ASP A 595 -18.72 -22.38 -44.36
C ASP A 595 -18.87 -21.48 -45.62
N ASN A 596 -18.69 -20.16 -45.48
CA ASN A 596 -18.87 -19.14 -46.53
C ASN A 596 -20.29 -19.08 -47.14
N ASP A 597 -21.31 -19.54 -46.40
CA ASP A 597 -22.72 -19.44 -46.79
C ASP A 597 -23.32 -18.09 -46.36
N PHE A 598 -23.14 -17.09 -47.20
CA PHE A 598 -23.67 -15.74 -46.98
C PHE A 598 -25.20 -15.67 -47.00
N ALA A 599 -25.91 -16.66 -47.54
CA ALA A 599 -27.37 -16.71 -47.52
C ALA A 599 -27.87 -17.17 -46.14
N ALA A 600 -27.32 -18.29 -45.64
CA ALA A 600 -27.59 -18.77 -44.28
C ALA A 600 -27.15 -17.74 -43.22
N TYR A 601 -26.05 -17.01 -43.44
CA TYR A 601 -25.65 -15.90 -42.58
C TYR A 601 -26.69 -14.77 -42.55
N GLY A 602 -27.21 -14.35 -43.72
CA GLY A 602 -28.24 -13.32 -43.80
C GLY A 602 -29.56 -13.72 -43.11
N GLU A 603 -29.95 -15.00 -43.21
CA GLU A 603 -31.09 -15.55 -42.47
C GLU A 603 -30.83 -15.57 -40.96
N ALA A 604 -29.62 -15.91 -40.52
CA ALA A 604 -29.24 -15.89 -39.11
C ALA A 604 -29.25 -14.46 -38.53
N GLN A 605 -28.73 -13.47 -39.25
CA GLN A 605 -28.81 -12.06 -38.84
C GLN A 605 -30.26 -11.57 -38.76
N THR A 606 -31.13 -11.99 -39.68
CA THR A 606 -32.56 -11.65 -39.63
C THR A 606 -33.25 -12.24 -38.39
N ARG A 607 -32.88 -13.47 -37.98
CA ARG A 607 -33.37 -14.07 -36.72
C ARG A 607 -32.82 -13.36 -35.48
N LEU A 608 -31.58 -12.87 -35.53
CA LEU A 608 -30.96 -12.11 -34.45
C LEU A 608 -31.67 -10.76 -34.23
N ASP A 609 -31.95 -10.02 -35.30
CA ASP A 609 -32.67 -8.73 -35.23
C ASP A 609 -34.09 -8.91 -34.64
N ASP A 610 -34.84 -9.93 -35.08
CA ASP A 610 -36.16 -10.29 -34.52
C ASP A 610 -36.08 -10.65 -33.03
N ALA A 611 -35.08 -11.45 -32.64
CA ALA A 611 -34.86 -11.82 -31.25
C ALA A 611 -34.49 -10.62 -30.37
N ILE A 612 -33.66 -9.70 -30.84
CA ILE A 612 -33.31 -8.46 -30.14
C ILE A 612 -34.54 -7.54 -30.00
N GLN A 613 -35.36 -7.42 -31.05
CA GLN A 613 -36.61 -6.66 -30.96
C GLN A 613 -37.56 -7.27 -29.92
N ARG A 614 -37.79 -8.59 -29.94
CA ARG A 614 -38.61 -9.29 -28.94
C ARG A 614 -38.05 -9.17 -27.52
N ALA A 615 -36.73 -9.20 -27.35
CA ALA A 615 -36.10 -8.96 -26.05
C ALA A 615 -36.38 -7.53 -25.56
N THR A 616 -36.30 -6.54 -26.44
CA THR A 616 -36.59 -5.13 -26.11
C THR A 616 -38.06 -4.93 -25.72
N GLU A 617 -39.00 -5.48 -26.51
CA GLU A 617 -40.44 -5.42 -26.21
C GLU A 617 -40.81 -6.18 -24.91
N ALA A 618 -40.09 -7.24 -24.57
CA ALA A 618 -40.24 -7.94 -23.30
C ALA A 618 -39.63 -7.17 -22.11
N GLN A 619 -38.49 -6.50 -22.32
CA GLN A 619 -37.85 -5.60 -21.34
C GLN A 619 -38.77 -4.41 -20.99
N ASP A 620 -39.35 -3.74 -22.00
CA ASP A 620 -40.29 -2.62 -21.82
C ASP A 620 -41.55 -3.03 -21.02
N ARG A 621 -41.94 -4.31 -21.06
CA ARG A 621 -43.03 -4.89 -20.26
C ARG A 621 -42.66 -5.22 -18.81
N LEU A 622 -41.37 -5.14 -18.45
CA LEU A 622 -40.88 -5.40 -17.09
C LEU A 622 -40.70 -4.13 -16.24
N GLY A 623 -40.57 -2.96 -16.89
CA GLY A 623 -40.52 -1.64 -16.25
C GLY A 623 -39.12 -1.05 -16.12
#